data_AF-A0A3D0GY72-F1
#
_entry.id   AF-A0A3D0GY72-F1
#
_cell.length_a   1.000
_cell.length_b   1.000
_cell.length_c   1.000
_cell.angle_alpha   90.00
_cell.angle_beta   90.00
_cell.angle_gamma   90.00
#
_symmetry.space_group_name_H-M   'P 1'
#
loop_
_entity.id
_entity.type
_entity.pdbx_description
1 polymer ?
#
loop_
_entity_poly.entity_id
_entity_poly.type
_entity_poly.pdbx_seq_one_letter_code
_entity_poly.pdbx_strand_id
1 'polypeptide(L)'
;MGGGFHGGFGKKQDDRKIDFYVGPNGGVLPAKYKKWIGVNRRERLLKYARNKKLRNAVMQLYREGSFIGDGGTASILKFEKRTGLNTGRMGNSHYQKAVDMSKYLSNRVLKESLKKSERKMAAKLLKSLRKAIVEWEG
;
A
#
# COMPACT_ATOMS: atom_id res chain seq x y z
N MET A 1 -47.34 -52.94 -4.02
CA MET A 1 -47.47 -51.61 -3.37
C MET A 1 -46.06 -51.22 -2.93
N GLY A 2 -45.29 -50.40 -3.64
CA GLY A 2 -45.65 -49.13 -4.26
C GLY A 2 -45.44 -48.03 -3.22
N GLY A 3 -44.28 -47.34 -3.27
CA GLY A 3 -44.01 -46.21 -2.39
C GLY A 3 -42.52 -45.95 -2.17
N GLY A 4 -41.83 -45.45 -3.20
CA GLY A 4 -40.54 -44.82 -3.04
C GLY A 4 -40.71 -43.37 -2.56
N PHE A 5 -39.77 -42.89 -1.75
CA PHE A 5 -39.49 -41.47 -1.61
C PHE A 5 -37.99 -41.25 -1.72
N HIS A 6 -37.60 -40.74 -2.90
CA HIS A 6 -36.39 -39.98 -3.12
C HIS A 6 -36.47 -38.66 -2.35
N GLY A 7 -35.38 -38.27 -1.71
CA GLY A 7 -35.12 -36.90 -1.29
C GLY A 7 -33.79 -36.91 -0.57
N GLY A 8 -32.72 -36.29 -1.05
CA GLY A 8 -32.54 -35.34 -2.12
C GLY A 8 -31.20 -34.69 -1.81
N PHE A 9 -30.30 -34.67 -2.78
CA PHE A 9 -28.96 -34.10 -2.68
C PHE A 9 -28.99 -32.66 -2.12
N GLY A 10 -28.64 -32.49 -0.85
CA GLY A 10 -28.23 -31.21 -0.29
C GLY A 10 -26.78 -30.95 -0.66
N LYS A 11 -26.58 -30.18 -1.73
CA LYS A 11 -25.27 -29.76 -2.26
C LYS A 11 -24.36 -29.28 -1.12
N LYS A 12 -23.15 -29.84 -1.02
CA LYS A 12 -22.03 -29.18 -0.33
C LYS A 12 -21.72 -27.90 -1.09
N GLN A 13 -22.36 -26.79 -0.71
CA GLN A 13 -21.92 -25.46 -1.10
C GLN A 13 -20.65 -25.14 -0.32
N ASP A 14 -19.49 -25.26 -0.97
CA ASP A 14 -18.26 -24.61 -0.50
C ASP A 14 -18.36 -23.10 -0.78
N ASP A 15 -19.27 -22.44 -0.05
CA ASP A 15 -19.65 -21.04 -0.24
C ASP A 15 -18.90 -20.11 0.75
N ARG A 16 -17.60 -20.33 0.94
CA ARG A 16 -16.78 -19.39 1.73
C ARG A 16 -16.45 -18.15 0.89
N LYS A 17 -17.47 -17.34 0.62
CA LYS A 17 -17.31 -16.00 0.06
C LYS A 17 -16.50 -15.18 1.07
N ILE A 18 -15.28 -14.83 0.70
CA ILE A 18 -14.43 -13.98 1.53
C ILE A 18 -15.00 -12.56 1.50
N ASP A 19 -15.35 -12.01 2.66
CA ASP A 19 -15.87 -10.63 2.78
C ASP A 19 -14.76 -9.60 2.88
N PHE A 20 -13.67 -9.93 3.58
CA PHE A 20 -12.53 -9.04 3.78
C PHE A 20 -11.23 -9.81 4.03
N TYR A 21 -10.12 -9.10 3.89
CA TYR A 21 -8.78 -9.55 4.24
C TYR A 21 -8.27 -8.73 5.43
N VAL A 22 -7.54 -9.39 6.33
CA VAL A 22 -6.90 -8.74 7.48
C VAL A 22 -5.39 -8.73 7.27
N GLY A 23 -4.80 -7.55 7.36
CA GLY A 23 -3.36 -7.35 7.24
C GLY A 23 -2.58 -7.65 8.52
N PRO A 24 -1.24 -7.74 8.44
CA PRO A 24 -0.37 -7.93 9.60
C PRO A 24 -0.50 -6.86 10.68
N ASN A 25 -0.97 -5.66 10.32
CA ASN A 25 -1.23 -4.56 11.25
C ASN A 25 -2.68 -4.52 11.77
N GLY A 26 -3.48 -5.56 11.55
CA GLY A 26 -4.90 -5.61 11.89
C GLY A 26 -5.80 -4.77 10.95
N GLY A 27 -5.25 -4.16 9.90
CA GLY A 27 -6.03 -3.38 8.94
C GLY A 27 -6.95 -4.27 8.11
N VAL A 28 -8.19 -3.84 7.89
CA VAL A 28 -9.20 -4.60 7.14
C VAL A 28 -9.33 -4.03 5.72
N LEU A 29 -9.34 -4.91 4.72
CA LEU A 29 -9.56 -4.57 3.33
C LEU A 29 -10.74 -5.38 2.76
N PRO A 30 -11.84 -4.74 2.31
CA PRO A 30 -12.94 -5.45 1.67
C PRO A 30 -12.48 -6.31 0.49
N ALA A 31 -13.06 -7.49 0.34
CA ALA A 31 -12.56 -8.50 -0.60
C ALA A 31 -12.59 -8.06 -2.07
N LYS A 32 -13.50 -7.14 -2.43
CA LYS A 32 -13.54 -6.48 -3.76
C LYS A 32 -12.22 -5.78 -4.13
N TYR A 33 -11.37 -5.46 -3.16
CA TYR A 33 -10.07 -4.83 -3.38
C TYR A 33 -8.90 -5.81 -3.27
N LYS A 34 -9.12 -7.13 -3.33
CA LYS A 34 -8.07 -8.17 -3.31
C LYS A 34 -6.86 -7.85 -4.20
N LYS A 35 -7.10 -7.29 -5.40
CA LYS A 35 -6.04 -6.92 -6.35
C LYS A 35 -5.04 -5.87 -5.85
N TRP A 36 -5.38 -5.16 -4.77
CA TRP A 36 -4.53 -4.17 -4.13
C TRP A 36 -3.67 -4.77 -3.02
N ILE A 37 -3.88 -6.04 -2.64
CA ILE A 37 -3.02 -6.70 -1.66
C ILE A 37 -1.65 -6.90 -2.31
N GLY A 38 -0.60 -6.54 -1.59
CA GLY A 38 0.76 -6.72 -2.05
C GLY A 38 1.78 -6.82 -0.92
N VAL A 39 3.05 -6.84 -1.31
CA VAL A 39 4.17 -7.10 -0.40
C VAL A 39 4.82 -5.80 0.02
N ASN A 40 4.86 -5.57 1.34
CA ASN A 40 5.52 -4.42 1.93
C ASN A 40 7.03 -4.43 1.62
N ARG A 41 7.55 -3.31 1.10
CA ARG A 41 8.97 -3.19 0.72
C ARG A 41 9.85 -2.53 1.79
N ARG A 42 9.28 -2.13 2.93
CA ARG A 42 9.94 -1.31 3.96
C ARG A 42 11.30 -1.88 4.37
N GLU A 43 11.33 -3.12 4.84
CA GLU A 43 12.57 -3.75 5.35
C GLU A 43 13.66 -3.81 4.29
N ARG A 44 13.28 -4.21 3.07
CA ARG A 44 14.20 -4.23 1.92
C ARG A 44 14.78 -2.84 1.65
N LEU A 45 13.97 -1.78 1.70
CA LEU A 45 14.47 -0.42 1.50
C LEU A 45 15.38 0.04 2.66
N LEU A 46 15.00 -0.24 3.90
CA LEU A 46 15.79 0.10 5.09
C LEU A 46 17.14 -0.59 5.15
N LYS A 47 17.27 -1.81 4.59
CA LYS A 47 18.55 -2.53 4.47
C LYS A 47 19.59 -1.77 3.65
N TYR A 48 19.16 -1.02 2.63
CA TYR A 48 20.06 -0.31 1.71
C TYR A 48 20.12 1.21 1.94
N ALA A 49 19.20 1.79 2.72
CA ALA A 49 19.20 3.20 3.09
C ALA A 49 20.13 3.44 4.30
N ARG A 50 21.41 3.70 4.03
CA ARG A 50 22.44 3.98 5.04
C ARG A 50 22.46 5.46 5.43
N ASN A 51 22.19 6.38 4.50
CA ASN A 51 22.06 7.79 4.79
C ASN A 51 20.86 8.03 5.73
N LYS A 52 21.09 8.76 6.83
CA LYS A 52 20.09 9.00 7.88
C LYS A 52 18.81 9.67 7.33
N LYS A 53 18.92 10.66 6.44
CA LYS A 53 17.76 11.35 5.86
C LYS A 53 16.99 10.44 4.90
N LEU A 54 17.67 9.65 4.08
CA LEU A 54 17.01 8.66 3.22
C LEU A 54 16.30 7.58 4.05
N ARG A 55 16.94 7.07 5.11
CA ARG A 55 16.34 6.11 6.03
C ARG A 55 15.07 6.67 6.68
N ASN A 56 15.13 7.91 7.17
CA ASN A 56 13.95 8.59 7.74
C ASN A 56 12.84 8.76 6.70
N ALA A 57 13.19 9.12 5.45
CA ALA A 57 12.20 9.19 4.37
C ALA A 57 11.53 7.84 4.13
N VAL A 58 12.29 6.73 4.11
CA VAL A 58 11.72 5.38 3.96
C VAL A 58 10.80 5.03 5.13
N MET A 59 11.21 5.32 6.37
CA MET A 59 10.38 5.06 7.56
C MET A 59 9.06 5.83 7.54
N GLN A 60 9.07 7.08 7.04
CA GLN A 60 7.84 7.86 6.92
C GLN A 60 6.97 7.39 5.75
N LEU A 61 7.58 7.03 4.62
CA LEU A 61 6.86 6.65 3.40
C LEU A 61 6.24 5.26 3.47
N TYR A 62 6.87 4.32 4.18
CA TYR A 62 6.44 2.93 4.24
C TYR A 62 5.97 2.59 5.66
N ARG A 63 4.66 2.36 5.81
CA ARG A 63 4.05 1.98 7.09
C ARG A 63 4.34 0.51 7.37
N GLU A 64 4.69 0.22 8.61
CA GLU A 64 4.87 -1.15 9.07
C GLU A 64 3.56 -1.94 9.00
N GLY A 65 3.65 -3.21 8.58
CA GLY A 65 2.50 -4.09 8.40
C GLY A 65 1.47 -3.66 7.33
N SER A 66 1.74 -2.57 6.58
CA SER A 66 0.88 -2.20 5.45
C SER A 66 0.96 -3.28 4.37
N PHE A 67 -0.19 -3.72 3.91
CA PHE A 67 -0.35 -4.79 2.92
C PHE A 67 -1.05 -4.30 1.64
N ILE A 68 -1.25 -2.97 1.50
CA ILE A 68 -1.79 -2.35 0.29
C ILE A 68 -0.62 -1.99 -0.63
N GLY A 69 -0.65 -2.55 -1.85
CA GLY A 69 0.38 -2.39 -2.87
C GLY A 69 1.76 -2.75 -2.32
N ASP A 70 2.70 -1.83 -2.40
CA ASP A 70 4.06 -2.02 -1.89
C ASP A 70 4.28 -1.57 -0.43
N GLY A 71 3.19 -1.21 0.26
CA GLY A 71 3.20 -0.64 1.62
C GLY A 71 3.62 0.83 1.70
N GLY A 72 3.94 1.45 0.54
CA GLY A 72 4.37 2.83 0.43
C GLY A 72 3.22 3.81 0.23
N THR A 73 3.45 5.06 0.64
CA THR A 73 2.50 6.18 0.51
C THR A 73 2.00 6.37 -0.93
N ALA A 74 2.86 6.16 -1.94
CA ALA A 74 2.46 6.26 -3.35
C ALA A 74 1.44 5.18 -3.77
N SER A 75 1.61 3.94 -3.30
CA SER A 75 0.66 2.86 -3.58
C SER A 75 -0.66 3.07 -2.87
N ILE A 76 -0.60 3.54 -1.61
CA ILE A 76 -1.78 3.90 -0.83
C ILE A 76 -2.55 5.03 -1.50
N LEU A 77 -1.87 6.09 -1.95
CA LEU A 77 -2.54 7.23 -2.61
C LEU A 77 -3.29 6.80 -3.89
N LYS A 78 -2.70 5.92 -4.70
CA LYS A 78 -3.36 5.34 -5.88
C LYS A 78 -4.59 4.51 -5.50
N PHE A 79 -4.49 3.74 -4.41
CA PHE A 79 -5.62 2.99 -3.87
C PHE A 79 -6.75 3.94 -3.44
N GLU A 80 -6.43 4.95 -2.64
CA GLU A 80 -7.39 5.95 -2.16
C GLU A 80 -8.11 6.64 -3.32
N LYS A 81 -7.36 7.12 -4.34
CA LYS A 81 -7.95 7.72 -5.55
C LYS A 81 -8.86 6.77 -6.30
N ARG A 82 -8.45 5.51 -6.49
CA ARG A 82 -9.23 4.55 -7.32
C ARG A 82 -10.47 4.02 -6.61
N THR A 83 -10.48 4.03 -5.27
CA THR A 83 -11.52 3.39 -4.48
C THR A 83 -12.41 4.36 -3.73
N GLY A 84 -11.97 5.62 -3.55
CA GLY A 84 -12.61 6.60 -2.67
C GLY A 84 -12.43 6.32 -1.18
N LEU A 85 -11.69 5.27 -0.80
CA LEU A 85 -11.51 4.88 0.60
C LEU A 85 -10.23 5.44 1.17
N ASN A 86 -10.35 6.45 2.04
CA ASN A 86 -9.20 6.98 2.77
C ASN A 86 -8.77 6.03 3.89
N THR A 87 -7.46 5.77 3.96
CA THR A 87 -6.85 4.79 4.88
C THR A 87 -5.94 5.44 5.92
N GLY A 88 -5.89 6.78 5.94
CA GLY A 88 -5.18 7.55 6.95
C GLY A 88 -5.90 7.52 8.30
N ARG A 89 -5.21 8.01 9.32
CA ARG A 89 -5.79 8.16 10.66
C ARG A 89 -7.03 9.05 10.57
N MET A 90 -8.13 8.61 11.19
CA MET A 90 -9.43 9.31 11.17
C MET A 90 -10.00 9.53 9.75
N GLY A 91 -9.69 8.65 8.80
CA GLY A 91 -10.21 8.75 7.44
C GLY A 91 -9.58 9.87 6.60
N ASN A 92 -8.42 10.38 7.02
CA ASN A 92 -7.66 11.36 6.22
C ASN A 92 -7.01 10.70 5.00
N SER A 93 -6.86 11.48 3.92
CA SER A 93 -6.08 11.07 2.74
C SER A 93 -4.58 11.14 3.00
N HIS A 94 -3.81 10.30 2.31
CA HIS A 94 -2.36 10.36 2.30
C HIS A 94 -1.79 11.41 1.32
N TYR A 95 -2.64 12.20 0.67
CA TYR A 95 -2.25 13.19 -0.34
C TYR A 95 -1.25 14.23 0.20
N GLN A 96 -1.59 14.94 1.29
CA GLN A 96 -0.72 15.98 1.84
C GLN A 96 0.64 15.40 2.26
N LYS A 97 0.64 14.22 2.86
CA LYS A 97 1.86 13.48 3.20
C LYS A 97 2.70 13.16 1.97
N ALA A 98 2.08 12.78 0.85
CA ALA A 98 2.80 12.53 -0.40
C ALA A 98 3.47 13.80 -0.93
N VAL A 99 2.77 14.94 -0.90
CA VAL A 99 3.29 16.26 -1.30
C VAL A 99 4.48 16.66 -0.42
N ASP A 100 4.34 16.56 0.89
CA ASP A 100 5.38 16.95 1.85
C ASP A 100 6.62 16.07 1.70
N MET A 101 6.43 14.76 1.54
CA MET A 101 7.54 13.83 1.34
C MET A 101 8.21 13.97 -0.03
N SER A 102 7.47 14.35 -1.08
CA SER A 102 8.04 14.72 -2.37
C SER A 102 9.00 15.90 -2.23
N LYS A 103 8.57 16.96 -1.53
CA LYS A 103 9.40 18.15 -1.23
C LYS A 103 10.61 17.78 -0.37
N TYR A 104 10.42 16.94 0.66
CA TYR A 104 11.53 16.49 1.51
C TYR A 104 12.59 15.71 0.72
N LEU A 105 12.17 14.79 -0.15
CA LEU A 105 13.09 14.03 -1.00
C LEU A 105 13.87 14.93 -1.96
N SER A 106 13.21 15.87 -2.64
CA SER A 106 13.87 16.76 -3.60
C SER A 106 14.79 17.78 -2.91
N ASN A 107 14.33 18.38 -1.82
CA ASN A 107 14.98 19.55 -1.25
C ASN A 107 15.98 19.20 -0.14
N ARG A 108 15.86 18.03 0.47
CA ARG A 108 16.67 17.63 1.64
C ARG A 108 17.46 16.36 1.38
N VAL A 109 16.84 15.30 0.86
CA VAL A 109 17.51 13.99 0.71
C VAL A 109 18.43 13.96 -0.51
N LEU A 110 17.95 14.36 -1.69
CA LEU A 110 18.76 14.31 -2.91
C LEU A 110 19.94 15.30 -2.93
N LYS A 111 19.92 16.30 -2.05
CA LYS A 111 21.03 17.25 -1.85
C LYS A 111 22.16 16.71 -0.96
N GLU A 112 21.95 15.57 -0.32
CA GLU A 112 23.00 14.92 0.48
C GLU A 112 24.08 14.27 -0.39
N SER A 113 25.23 14.00 0.24
CA SER A 113 26.23 13.08 -0.30
C SER A 113 25.72 11.64 -0.18
N LEU A 114 25.04 11.18 -1.23
CA LEU A 114 24.49 9.83 -1.35
C LEU A 114 25.37 8.94 -2.22
N LYS A 115 25.49 7.66 -1.85
CA LYS A 115 26.02 6.64 -2.77
C LYS A 115 25.13 6.53 -4.01
N LYS A 116 25.69 6.10 -5.14
CA LYS A 116 24.96 5.96 -6.42
C LYS A 116 23.67 5.13 -6.28
N SER A 117 23.72 4.04 -5.51
CA SER A 117 22.56 3.18 -5.23
C SER A 117 21.48 3.90 -4.41
N GLU A 118 21.87 4.66 -3.38
CA GLU A 118 20.95 5.44 -2.54
C GLU A 118 20.32 6.60 -3.29
N ARG A 119 21.11 7.31 -4.12
CA ARG A 119 20.59 8.34 -5.02
C ARG A 119 19.55 7.78 -5.98
N LYS A 120 19.82 6.61 -6.57
CA LYS A 120 18.87 5.90 -7.44
C LYS A 120 17.60 5.48 -6.68
N MET A 121 17.73 5.04 -5.43
CA MET A 121 16.58 4.73 -4.58
C MET A 121 15.74 5.98 -4.30
N ALA A 122 16.35 7.06 -3.81
CA ALA A 122 15.68 8.31 -3.51
C ALA A 122 14.95 8.89 -4.73
N ALA A 123 15.60 8.87 -5.90
CA ALA A 123 15.00 9.31 -7.15
C ALA A 123 13.78 8.45 -7.56
N LYS A 124 13.84 7.13 -7.35
CA LYS A 124 12.68 6.24 -7.60
C LYS A 124 11.52 6.50 -6.65
N LEU A 125 11.80 6.75 -5.37
CA LEU A 125 10.78 7.12 -4.38
C LEU A 125 10.10 8.44 -4.77
N LEU A 126 10.89 9.45 -5.12
CA LEU A 126 10.38 10.76 -5.56
C LEU A 126 9.53 10.63 -6.83
N LYS A 127 10.00 9.90 -7.83
CA LYS A 127 9.25 9.66 -9.08
C LYS A 127 7.91 8.98 -8.80
N SER A 128 7.88 7.99 -7.91
CA SER A 128 6.67 7.26 -7.57
C SER A 128 5.64 8.15 -6.86
N LEU A 129 6.08 9.02 -5.94
CA LEU A 129 5.22 10.00 -5.29
C LEU A 129 4.66 11.02 -6.27
N ARG A 130 5.51 11.64 -7.10
CA ARG A 130 5.06 12.63 -8.09
C ARG A 130 4.04 12.04 -9.06
N LYS A 131 4.27 10.81 -9.53
CA LYS A 131 3.30 10.12 -10.39
C LYS A 131 1.96 9.92 -9.67
N ALA A 132 1.97 9.50 -8.41
CA ALA A 132 0.75 9.30 -7.63
C ALA A 132 0.01 10.63 -7.33
N ILE A 133 0.75 11.73 -7.13
CA ILE A 133 0.19 13.08 -6.93
C ILE A 133 -0.50 13.56 -8.21
N VAL A 134 0.17 13.46 -9.36
CA VAL A 134 -0.43 13.85 -10.66
C VAL A 134 -1.68 13.02 -10.96
N GLU A 135 -1.65 11.71 -10.70
CA GLU A 135 -2.83 10.84 -10.84
C GLU A 135 -3.96 11.19 -9.84
N TRP A 136 -3.66 11.83 -8.71
CA TRP A 136 -4.65 12.28 -7.74
C TRP A 136 -5.33 13.57 -8.20
N GLU A 137 -4.57 14.50 -8.77
CA GLU A 137 -5.03 15.81 -9.22
C GLU A 137 -5.82 15.76 -10.54
N GLY A 138 -5.53 14.78 -11.40
CA GLY A 138 -6.30 14.49 -12.64
C GLY A 138 -7.58 13.71 -12.42
#